data_AF-A0A0C3BKH1-F1
#
_entry.id   AF-A0A0C3BKH1-F1
#
_cell.length_a   1.000
_cell.length_b   1.000
_cell.length_c   1.000
_cell.angle_alpha   90.00
_cell.angle_beta   90.00
_cell.angle_gamma   90.00
#
_symmetry.space_group_name_H-M   'P 1'
#
loop_
_entity.id
_entity.type
_entity.pdbx_description
1 polymer ?
#
loop_
_entity_poly.entity_id
_entity_poly.type
_entity_poly.pdbx_seq_one_letter_code
_entity_poly.pdbx_strand_id
1 'polypeptide(L)'
;MGDFGRYGLLQSSRRLVIDWKLVKPGAARLDIGQFCAEMHLLRPFSPACDTSVTTALDAFLKMQLDAGVAKDAMVHVGDHLVAWTPRVPCGCKERTRGVAVEGVGYLVAGTQE
;
A
#
# COMPACT_ATOMS: atom_id res chain seq x y z
N MET A 1 9.28 31.18 -13.90
CA MET A 1 8.54 31.56 -12.68
C MET A 1 7.06 31.60 -13.07
N GLY A 2 6.33 30.53 -12.81
CA GLY A 2 4.94 30.34 -13.26
C GLY A 2 4.03 30.17 -12.06
N ASP A 3 2.99 31.01 -12.03
CA ASP A 3 2.07 31.27 -10.93
C ASP A 3 1.05 30.12 -10.74
N PHE A 4 1.21 29.33 -9.67
CA PHE A 4 0.25 28.31 -9.20
C PHE A 4 -0.79 28.89 -8.23
N GLY A 5 -1.10 30.19 -8.33
CA GLY A 5 -1.94 30.90 -7.35
C GLY A 5 -3.45 30.87 -7.54
N ARG A 6 -4.02 30.23 -8.59
CA ARG A 6 -5.48 30.34 -8.87
C ARG A 6 -6.12 29.11 -9.52
N TYR A 7 -6.06 27.95 -8.88
CA TYR A 7 -7.11 26.95 -9.07
C TYR A 7 -7.49 26.40 -7.70
N GLY A 8 -8.73 26.67 -7.32
CA GLY A 8 -9.31 26.22 -6.06
C GLY A 8 -9.10 24.72 -5.89
N LEU A 9 -8.80 24.34 -4.65
CA LEU A 9 -8.83 22.96 -4.18
C LEU A 9 -10.24 22.40 -4.43
N LEU A 10 -10.45 21.82 -5.61
CA LEU A 10 -11.54 20.89 -5.84
C LEU A 10 -11.23 19.67 -4.99
N GLN A 11 -11.76 19.66 -3.77
CA GLN A 11 -11.94 18.42 -3.03
C GLN A 11 -12.91 17.56 -3.85
N SER A 12 -12.35 16.69 -4.68
CA SER A 12 -13.12 15.64 -5.33
C SER A 12 -13.58 14.66 -4.27
N SER A 13 -14.85 14.70 -3.89
CA SER A 13 -15.51 13.67 -3.09
C SER A 13 -15.60 12.31 -3.81
N ARG A 14 -15.08 12.22 -5.04
CA ARG A 14 -15.15 11.05 -5.91
C ARG A 14 -13.77 10.41 -6.02
N ARG A 15 -13.66 9.14 -5.63
CA ARG A 15 -12.50 8.30 -5.92
C ARG A 15 -12.66 7.74 -7.33
N LEU A 16 -11.68 8.00 -8.20
CA LEU A 16 -11.67 7.47 -9.56
C LEU A 16 -10.74 6.27 -9.61
N VAL A 17 -11.26 5.12 -10.03
CA VAL A 17 -10.43 3.96 -10.37
C VAL A 17 -9.97 4.14 -11.81
N ILE A 18 -8.66 4.30 -12.00
CA ILE A 18 -8.02 4.41 -13.32
C ILE A 18 -7.15 3.18 -13.58
N ASP A 19 -6.84 2.90 -14.85
CA ASP A 19 -5.93 1.84 -15.28
C ASP A 19 -6.31 0.41 -14.83
N TRP A 20 -7.57 0.01 -15.07
CA TRP A 20 -8.12 -1.30 -14.71
C TRP A 20 -7.62 -2.48 -15.55
N LYS A 21 -6.56 -2.32 -16.34
CA LYS A 21 -6.11 -3.35 -17.31
C LYS A 21 -5.63 -4.65 -16.64
N LEU A 22 -5.33 -4.62 -15.35
CA LEU A 22 -4.95 -5.78 -14.55
C LEU A 22 -6.11 -6.38 -13.74
N VAL A 23 -7.34 -5.85 -13.90
CA VAL A 23 -8.52 -6.40 -13.22
C VAL A 23 -8.77 -7.81 -13.72
N LYS A 24 -8.94 -8.72 -12.77
CA LYS A 24 -9.26 -10.12 -12.98
C LYS A 24 -10.18 -10.58 -11.85
N PRO A 25 -11.06 -11.57 -12.08
CA PRO A 25 -11.73 -12.26 -10.98
C PRO A 25 -10.68 -12.75 -9.97
N GLY A 26 -10.84 -12.35 -8.71
CA GLY A 26 -9.80 -12.56 -7.70
C GLY A 26 -10.39 -12.52 -6.30
N ALA A 27 -9.62 -13.04 -5.35
CA ALA A 27 -9.99 -12.98 -3.95
C ALA A 27 -9.79 -11.55 -3.42
N ALA A 28 -10.78 -11.00 -2.70
CA ALA A 28 -10.75 -9.63 -2.18
C ALA A 28 -9.50 -9.31 -1.34
N ARG A 29 -8.90 -10.33 -0.70
CA ARG A 29 -7.61 -10.24 0.01
C ARG A 29 -6.49 -9.61 -0.82
N LEU A 30 -6.50 -9.81 -2.15
CA LEU A 30 -5.44 -9.37 -3.04
C LEU A 30 -5.50 -7.86 -3.22
N ASP A 31 -6.71 -7.30 -3.38
CA ASP A 31 -6.89 -5.86 -3.51
C ASP A 31 -6.61 -5.14 -2.18
N ILE A 32 -7.06 -5.73 -1.06
CA ILE A 32 -6.77 -5.23 0.29
C ILE A 32 -5.27 -5.25 0.55
N GLY A 33 -4.61 -6.39 0.31
CA GLY A 33 -3.18 -6.56 0.50
C GLY A 33 -2.37 -5.61 -0.39
N GLN A 34 -2.75 -5.46 -1.67
CA GLN A 34 -2.09 -4.56 -2.60
C GLN A 34 -2.20 -3.10 -2.15
N PHE A 35 -3.40 -2.65 -1.78
CA PHE A 35 -3.62 -1.30 -1.27
C PHE A 35 -2.78 -1.04 -0.01
N CYS A 36 -2.83 -1.96 0.96
CA CYS A 36 -2.05 -1.83 2.19
C CYS A 36 -0.54 -1.80 1.91
N ALA A 37 -0.04 -2.63 1.01
CA ALA A 37 1.38 -2.68 0.65
C ALA A 37 1.86 -1.38 0.02
N GLU A 38 1.13 -0.85 -0.95
CA GLU A 38 1.49 0.40 -1.63
C GLU A 38 1.44 1.59 -0.69
N MET A 39 0.40 1.68 0.14
CA MET A 39 0.28 2.73 1.15
C MET A 39 1.43 2.65 2.16
N HIS A 40 1.80 1.44 2.60
CA HIS A 40 2.93 1.25 3.51
C HIS A 40 4.26 1.64 2.87
N LEU A 41 4.47 1.33 1.59
CA LEU A 41 5.66 1.72 0.82
C LEU A 41 5.83 3.23 0.66
N LEU A 42 4.75 4.00 0.67
CA LEU A 42 4.85 5.46 0.59
C LEU A 42 5.59 6.05 1.80
N ARG A 43 5.54 5.45 2.98
CA ARG A 43 6.22 5.97 4.18
C ARG A 43 7.75 6.03 4.02
N PRO A 44 8.45 4.93 3.67
CA PRO A 44 9.89 4.98 3.49
C PRO A 44 10.31 5.76 2.24
N PHE A 45 9.52 5.77 1.16
CA PHE A 45 9.95 6.36 -0.11
C PHE A 45 9.36 7.75 -0.43
N SER A 46 8.39 8.21 0.37
CA SER A 46 7.75 9.53 0.26
C SER A 46 7.30 10.02 1.65
N PRO A 47 8.24 10.41 2.53
CA PRO A 47 7.93 10.73 3.93
C PRO A 47 6.93 11.88 4.11
N ALA A 48 6.84 12.78 3.13
CA ALA A 48 5.86 13.87 3.12
C ALA A 48 4.40 13.38 3.16
N CYS A 49 4.16 12.12 2.79
CA CYS A 49 2.82 11.53 2.74
C CYS A 49 2.43 10.77 4.03
N ASP A 50 3.30 10.66 5.04
CA ASP A 50 3.09 9.76 6.18
C ASP A 50 1.77 9.99 6.94
N THR A 51 1.41 11.26 7.18
CA THR A 51 0.13 11.62 7.79
C THR A 51 -1.07 11.19 6.92
N SER A 52 -0.98 11.40 5.61
CA SER A 52 -2.02 11.00 4.66
C SER A 52 -2.14 9.49 4.56
N VAL A 53 -1.02 8.78 4.57
CA VAL A 53 -0.97 7.31 4.57
C VAL A 53 -1.65 6.76 5.81
N THR A 54 -1.27 7.25 6.98
CA THR A 54 -1.85 6.81 8.27
C THR A 54 -3.35 7.06 8.30
N THR A 55 -3.79 8.25 7.91
CA THR A 55 -5.22 8.60 7.85
C THR A 55 -6.00 7.67 6.92
N ALA A 56 -5.44 7.37 5.75
CA ALA A 56 -6.11 6.54 4.75
C ALA A 56 -6.16 5.06 5.17
N LEU A 57 -5.09 4.52 5.74
CA LEU A 57 -5.06 3.15 6.28
C LEU A 57 -6.02 3.00 7.45
N ASP A 58 -6.04 3.95 8.39
CA ASP A 58 -6.96 3.92 9.54
C ASP A 58 -8.42 3.96 9.07
N ALA A 59 -8.74 4.77 8.06
CA ALA A 59 -10.08 4.82 7.49
C ALA A 59 -10.45 3.52 6.76
N PHE A 60 -9.50 2.91 6.04
CA PHE A 60 -9.71 1.69 5.27
C PHE A 60 -9.89 0.46 6.17
N LEU A 61 -9.03 0.30 7.18
CA LEU A 61 -9.03 -0.85 8.09
C LEU A 61 -10.16 -0.81 9.12
N LYS A 62 -10.85 0.33 9.27
CA LYS A 62 -12.11 0.41 10.04
C LYS A 62 -13.26 -0.35 9.37
N MET A 63 -13.14 -0.69 8.10
CA MET A 63 -14.07 -1.61 7.44
C MET A 63 -13.79 -3.00 8.03
N GLN A 64 -14.72 -3.55 8.82
CA GLN A 64 -14.52 -4.85 9.47
C GLN A 64 -14.20 -5.92 8.42
N LEU A 65 -12.94 -6.37 8.42
CA LEU A 65 -12.49 -7.48 7.59
C LEU A 65 -12.66 -8.79 8.36
N ASP A 66 -13.04 -9.83 7.64
CA ASP A 66 -12.92 -11.20 8.14
C ASP A 66 -11.46 -11.48 8.53
N ALA A 67 -11.25 -12.18 9.65
CA ALA A 67 -9.91 -12.45 10.18
C ALA A 67 -9.04 -13.26 9.21
N GLY A 68 -9.63 -14.21 8.48
CA GLY A 68 -8.96 -14.96 7.43
C GLY A 68 -8.56 -14.06 6.26
N VAL A 69 -9.44 -13.16 5.83
CA VAL A 69 -9.13 -12.16 4.79
C VAL A 69 -8.01 -11.21 5.23
N ALA A 70 -8.01 -10.78 6.49
CA ALA A 70 -6.96 -9.93 7.04
C ALA A 70 -5.60 -10.65 7.09
N LYS A 71 -5.59 -11.92 7.54
CA LYS A 71 -4.40 -12.78 7.57
C LYS A 71 -3.81 -12.97 6.18
N ASP A 72 -4.66 -13.34 5.23
CA ASP A 72 -4.31 -13.51 3.83
C ASP A 72 -3.79 -12.20 3.19
N ALA A 73 -4.39 -11.06 3.53
CA ALA A 73 -3.94 -9.75 3.05
C ALA A 73 -2.56 -9.38 3.61
N MET A 74 -2.26 -9.73 4.87
CA MET A 74 -0.91 -9.55 5.44
C MET A 74 0.15 -10.36 4.68
N VAL A 75 -0.17 -11.61 4.30
CA VAL A 75 0.74 -12.40 3.44
C VAL A 75 1.01 -11.67 2.13
N HIS A 76 -0.04 -11.16 1.47
CA HIS A 76 0.12 -10.40 0.23
C HIS A 76 0.94 -9.13 0.41
N VAL A 77 0.79 -8.42 1.53
CA VAL A 77 1.66 -7.28 1.88
C VAL A 77 3.12 -7.73 1.94
N GLY A 78 3.41 -8.80 2.68
CA GLY A 78 4.76 -9.36 2.78
C GLY A 78 5.35 -9.74 1.41
N ASP A 79 4.57 -10.45 0.59
CA ASP A 79 4.97 -10.83 -0.77
C ASP A 79 5.27 -9.62 -1.64
N HIS A 80 4.44 -8.59 -1.58
CA HIS A 80 4.67 -7.35 -2.32
C HIS A 80 5.96 -6.66 -1.86
N LEU A 81 6.19 -6.55 -0.55
CA LEU A 81 7.38 -5.91 -0.01
C LEU A 81 8.67 -6.66 -0.40
N VAL A 82 8.65 -7.99 -0.36
CA VAL A 82 9.81 -8.85 -0.69
C VAL A 82 10.03 -8.99 -2.20
N ALA A 83 8.97 -9.24 -2.96
CA ALA A 83 9.09 -9.55 -4.38
C ALA A 83 9.02 -8.30 -5.26
N TRP A 84 8.10 -7.37 -5.00
CA TRP A 84 7.89 -6.25 -5.90
C TRP A 84 8.89 -5.11 -5.65
N THR A 85 9.04 -4.67 -4.41
CA THR A 85 9.86 -3.49 -4.04
C THR A 85 11.29 -3.54 -4.59
N PRO A 86 12.05 -4.66 -4.51
CA PRO A 86 13.42 -4.69 -5.03
C PRO A 86 13.54 -4.60 -6.55
N ARG A 87 12.45 -4.85 -7.27
CA ARG A 87 12.40 -4.80 -8.74
C ARG A 87 12.04 -3.41 -9.27
N VAL A 88 11.55 -2.54 -8.41
CA VAL A 88 11.26 -1.14 -8.73
C VAL A 88 12.42 -0.29 -8.23
N PRO A 89 12.98 0.63 -9.05
CA PRO A 89 14.03 1.54 -8.60
C PRO A 89 13.43 2.61 -7.66
N CYS A 90 13.13 2.22 -6.42
CA CYS A 90 12.65 3.08 -5.36
C CYS A 90 13.79 3.40 -4.38
N GLY A 91 14.19 4.67 -4.30
CA GLY A 91 15.19 5.14 -3.32
C GLY A 91 16.55 4.42 -3.39
N CYS A 92 17.20 4.27 -2.23
CA CYS A 92 18.50 3.60 -2.11
C CYS A 92 18.37 2.12 -1.72
N LYS A 93 19.39 1.32 -2.06
CA LYS A 93 19.42 -0.13 -1.82
C LYS A 93 19.23 -0.51 -0.35
N GLU A 94 19.78 0.28 0.56
CA GLU A 94 19.70 0.03 2.00
C GLU A 94 18.26 0.12 2.49
N ARG A 95 17.53 1.13 2.00
CA ARG A 95 16.12 1.35 2.34
C ARG A 95 15.24 0.25 1.75
N THR A 96 15.47 -0.10 0.47
CA THR A 96 14.80 -1.22 -0.20
C THR A 96 15.03 -2.54 0.54
N ARG A 97 16.27 -2.80 1.00
CA ARG A 97 16.58 -3.98 1.82
C ARG A 97 15.83 -3.96 3.14
N GLY A 98 15.76 -2.82 3.83
CA GLY A 98 15.01 -2.69 5.09
C GLY A 98 13.54 -3.05 4.92
N VAL A 99 12.91 -2.54 3.86
CA VAL A 99 11.51 -2.86 3.52
C VAL A 99 11.31 -4.34 3.17
N ALA A 100 12.24 -4.96 2.44
CA ALA A 100 12.16 -6.37 2.14
C ALA A 100 12.27 -7.25 3.42
N VAL A 101 13.14 -6.87 4.37
CA VAL A 101 13.24 -7.57 5.66
C VAL A 101 11.94 -7.43 6.46
N GLU A 102 11.35 -6.24 6.47
CA GLU A 102 10.04 -6.03 7.09
C GLU A 102 8.95 -6.92 6.46
N GLY A 103 8.95 -7.04 5.13
CA GLY A 103 8.07 -7.93 4.38
C GLY A 103 8.13 -9.39 4.84
N VAL A 104 9.31 -9.90 5.20
CA VAL A 104 9.44 -11.25 5.78
C VAL A 104 8.66 -11.37 7.09
N GLY A 105 8.62 -10.32 7.92
CA GLY A 105 7.83 -10.30 9.15
C GLY A 105 6.33 -10.48 8.88
N TYR A 106 5.80 -9.82 7.86
CA TYR A 106 4.41 -9.98 7.44
C TYR A 106 4.11 -11.40 6.93
N LEU A 107 5.02 -12.01 6.16
CA LEU A 107 4.86 -13.38 5.67
C LEU A 107 4.80 -14.39 6.83
N VAL A 108 5.68 -14.23 7.81
CA VAL A 108 5.71 -15.12 8.98
C VAL A 108 4.44 -14.94 9.82
N ALA A 109 4.04 -13.70 10.10
CA ALA A 109 2.83 -13.43 10.89
C ALA A 109 1.55 -13.92 10.20
N GLY A 110 1.46 -13.77 8.88
CA GLY A 110 0.31 -14.22 8.10
C GLY A 110 0.20 -15.74 7.91
N THR A 111 1.26 -16.50 8.20
CA THR A 111 1.28 -17.97 8.00
C THR A 111 1.22 -18.78 9.29
N GLN A 112 1.39 -18.15 10.46
CA GLN A 112 1.23 -18.82 11.76
C GLN A 112 -0.26 -19.10 12.05
N GLU A 113 -0.59 -20.32 12.49
CA GLU A 113 -1.96 -20.79 12.74
C GLU A 113 -2.71 -19.96 13.81
#